data_AF-A0A7J9UUN1-F1
#
_entry.id   AF-A0A7J9UUN1-F1
#
_cell.length_a   1.000
_cell.length_b   1.000
_cell.length_c   1.000
_cell.angle_alpha   90.00
_cell.angle_beta   90.00
_cell.angle_gamma   90.00
#
_symmetry.space_group_name_H-M   'P 1'
#
loop_
_entity.id
_entity.type
_entity.pdbx_description
1 polymer ?
#
loop_
_entity_poly.entity_id
_entity_poly.type
_entity_poly.pdbx_seq_one_letter_code
_entity_poly.pdbx_strand_id
1 'polypeptide(L)'
;MFAPPPASGAPRRLVVETDGGSRGNPGPAGYGAVVRDAATGRLLAERAAYLGVVSNNVAEYAGLVNGLRAAAEIDPGAEVEVRADSRLVVEQMSGRWKIKDAALRRLAEEARGAFAPARVRYTWVPRARNATADALANAVMDSRGQITRDHAPGRAVPGEPDRAEARVAAAANTPRSSGTPLPRATGAPATLVLVRHGVTALTETGRYSGGDTAGPPLSDRGRAQAGRAAALVRRVGTDVWPDLPAPSAVLASPMARAQETGAAVGAALGVPVGTDERFAECRFGDWDGLTVPEIEAGWPGQLLAWATTADVRPPGGESLRDVGARVGRGLRDLARHQGATVALAVHTVVIRAAVGLVARMAPGHWSAVRIPPASLTIVRLWPDLDADGHLVGDLTVVGCPSELA
;
A
#
# COMPACT_ATOMS: atom_id res chain seq x y z
N MET A 1 -65.27 1.26 -7.70
CA MET A 1 -64.05 1.96 -8.11
C MET A 1 -62.88 1.12 -7.62
N PHE A 2 -62.29 0.32 -8.50
CA PHE A 2 -61.20 -0.58 -8.14
C PHE A 2 -59.96 0.25 -7.82
N ALA A 3 -59.31 -0.06 -6.69
CA ALA A 3 -58.03 0.55 -6.33
C ALA A 3 -57.01 0.32 -7.47
N PRO A 4 -56.23 1.33 -7.85
CA PRO A 4 -55.18 1.14 -8.85
C PRO A 4 -54.17 0.11 -8.33
N PRO A 5 -53.58 -0.73 -9.19
CA PRO A 5 -52.50 -1.63 -8.78
C PRO A 5 -51.32 -0.80 -8.26
N PRO A 6 -50.59 -1.29 -7.23
CA PRO A 6 -49.40 -0.59 -6.77
C PRO A 6 -48.43 -0.44 -7.95
N ALA A 7 -47.93 0.78 -8.13
CA ALA A 7 -46.90 1.10 -9.10
C ALA A 7 -45.75 0.08 -8.96
N SER A 8 -45.29 -0.44 -10.10
CA SER A 8 -44.13 -1.32 -10.21
C SER A 8 -42.90 -0.62 -9.61
N GLY A 9 -42.70 -0.79 -8.30
CA GLY A 9 -41.50 -0.34 -7.62
C GLY A 9 -40.32 -1.11 -8.18
N ALA A 10 -39.24 -0.41 -8.51
CA ALA A 10 -37.99 -1.06 -8.92
C ALA A 10 -37.61 -2.14 -7.89
N PRO A 11 -37.15 -3.32 -8.33
CA PRO A 11 -36.78 -4.39 -7.42
C PRO A 11 -35.75 -3.87 -6.41
N ARG A 12 -35.93 -4.25 -5.14
CA ARG A 12 -34.99 -3.92 -4.07
C ARG A 12 -33.59 -4.37 -4.48
N ARG A 13 -32.58 -3.55 -4.19
CA ARG A 13 -31.19 -3.87 -4.49
C ARG A 13 -30.44 -4.18 -3.21
N LEU A 14 -29.74 -5.32 -3.20
CA LEU A 14 -28.90 -5.76 -2.09
C LEU A 14 -27.45 -5.86 -2.56
N VAL A 15 -26.52 -5.48 -1.69
CA VAL A 15 -25.08 -5.71 -1.87
C VAL A 15 -24.66 -6.80 -0.90
N VAL A 16 -24.00 -7.84 -1.40
CA VAL A 16 -23.47 -8.95 -0.60
C VAL A 16 -21.96 -8.91 -0.69
N GLU A 17 -21.28 -8.63 0.41
CA GLU A 17 -19.82 -8.56 0.48
C GLU A 17 -19.30 -9.84 1.15
N THR A 18 -18.35 -10.55 0.54
CA THR A 18 -17.92 -11.89 1.01
C THR A 18 -16.41 -12.05 0.95
N ASP A 19 -15.82 -12.69 1.97
CA ASP A 19 -14.41 -13.07 2.04
C ASP A 19 -14.27 -14.46 2.68
N GLY A 20 -13.12 -15.11 2.44
CA GLY A 20 -12.73 -16.35 3.08
C GLY A 20 -11.22 -16.49 3.18
N GLY A 21 -10.75 -16.92 4.36
CA GLY A 21 -9.33 -17.06 4.66
C GLY A 21 -8.94 -18.47 5.11
N SER A 22 -7.67 -18.82 4.95
CA SER A 22 -7.05 -20.05 5.47
C SER A 22 -5.63 -19.81 5.99
N ARG A 23 -5.32 -20.22 7.22
CA ARG A 23 -4.01 -20.05 7.88
C ARG A 23 -3.07 -21.20 7.54
N GLY A 24 -2.25 -20.99 6.51
CA GLY A 24 -1.60 -22.08 5.77
C GLY A 24 -2.61 -22.67 4.81
N ASN A 25 -2.27 -22.89 3.53
CA ASN A 25 -3.26 -23.24 2.51
C ASN A 25 -2.95 -24.62 1.90
N PRO A 26 -3.67 -25.70 2.28
CA PRO A 26 -4.81 -25.75 3.21
C PRO A 26 -4.43 -25.65 4.69
N GLY A 27 -5.37 -25.19 5.52
CA GLY A 27 -5.17 -24.92 6.95
C GLY A 27 -6.46 -24.42 7.62
N PRO A 28 -6.42 -24.07 8.93
CA PRO A 28 -7.57 -23.53 9.65
C PRO A 28 -8.18 -22.34 8.92
N ALA A 29 -9.46 -22.43 8.59
CA ALA A 29 -10.12 -21.53 7.66
C ALA A 29 -11.49 -21.09 8.15
N GLY A 30 -11.96 -19.95 7.65
CA GLY A 30 -13.25 -19.37 8.00
C GLY A 30 -13.73 -18.41 6.91
N TYR A 31 -15.03 -18.16 6.88
CA TYR A 31 -15.64 -17.21 5.95
C TYR A 31 -16.34 -16.07 6.69
N GLY A 32 -16.52 -14.95 5.98
CA GLY A 32 -17.37 -13.85 6.39
C GLY A 32 -18.22 -13.35 5.23
N ALA A 33 -19.45 -12.95 5.52
CA ALA A 33 -20.37 -12.38 4.55
C ALA A 33 -21.28 -11.34 5.22
N VAL A 34 -21.53 -10.23 4.53
CA VAL A 34 -22.49 -9.21 4.97
C VAL A 34 -23.46 -8.85 3.87
N VAL A 35 -24.71 -8.53 4.24
CA VAL A 35 -25.75 -8.07 3.32
C VAL A 35 -26.14 -6.64 3.67
N ARG A 36 -26.11 -5.76 2.67
CA ARG A 36 -26.48 -4.35 2.82
C ARG A 36 -27.60 -3.97 1.86
N ASP A 37 -28.43 -3.03 2.30
CA ASP A 37 -29.36 -2.36 1.41
C ASP A 37 -28.59 -1.42 0.47
N ALA A 38 -28.71 -1.58 -0.84
CA ALA A 38 -27.89 -0.86 -1.80
C ALA A 38 -28.23 0.64 -1.89
N ALA A 39 -29.46 1.04 -1.55
CA ALA A 39 -29.89 2.43 -1.60
C ALA A 39 -29.42 3.22 -0.38
N THR A 40 -29.43 2.58 0.79
CA THR A 40 -29.14 3.24 2.08
C THR A 40 -27.77 2.91 2.65
N GLY A 41 -27.11 1.86 2.16
CA GLY A 41 -25.87 1.32 2.73
C GLY A 41 -26.06 0.58 4.06
N ARG A 42 -27.30 0.50 4.56
CA ARG A 42 -27.62 -0.08 5.87
C ARG A 42 -27.27 -1.56 5.88
N LEU A 43 -26.55 -1.99 6.92
CA LEU A 43 -26.26 -3.39 7.20
C LEU A 43 -27.56 -4.11 7.59
N LEU A 44 -27.84 -5.23 6.95
CA LEU A 44 -29.06 -6.04 7.14
C LEU A 44 -28.75 -7.39 7.78
N ALA A 45 -27.64 -8.02 7.40
CA ALA A 45 -27.24 -9.30 7.94
C ALA A 45 -25.72 -9.48 7.95
N GLU A 46 -25.22 -10.25 8.91
CA GLU A 46 -23.85 -10.75 8.99
C GLU A 46 -23.88 -12.28 9.16
N ARG A 47 -23.01 -12.98 8.44
CA ARG A 47 -22.82 -14.43 8.52
C ARG A 47 -21.31 -14.72 8.52
N ALA A 48 -20.83 -15.53 9.45
CA ALA A 48 -19.45 -16.00 9.47
C ALA A 48 -19.34 -17.34 10.19
N ALA A 49 -18.47 -18.25 9.76
CA ALA A 49 -18.20 -19.47 10.52
C ALA A 49 -16.80 -20.02 10.27
N TYR A 50 -16.24 -20.67 11.29
CA TYR A 50 -15.06 -21.51 11.18
C TYR A 50 -15.38 -22.79 10.41
N LEU A 51 -14.50 -23.15 9.47
CA LEU A 51 -14.71 -24.26 8.52
C LEU A 51 -13.79 -25.47 8.79
N GLY A 52 -12.98 -25.43 9.84
CA GLY A 52 -11.93 -26.43 10.05
C GLY A 52 -10.76 -26.23 9.09
N VAL A 53 -10.14 -27.33 8.65
CA VAL A 53 -8.98 -27.29 7.75
C VAL A 53 -9.45 -27.43 6.30
N VAL A 54 -9.52 -26.31 5.59
CA VAL A 54 -9.87 -26.26 4.16
C VAL A 54 -8.98 -25.27 3.41
N SER A 55 -9.03 -25.30 2.07
CA SER A 55 -8.28 -24.33 1.25
C SER A 55 -8.91 -22.94 1.28
N ASN A 56 -8.13 -21.92 0.93
CA ASN A 56 -8.61 -20.54 0.83
C ASN A 56 -9.81 -20.43 -0.12
N ASN A 57 -9.72 -21.05 -1.29
CA ASN A 57 -10.80 -21.00 -2.30
C ASN A 57 -12.10 -21.64 -1.79
N VAL A 58 -12.02 -22.69 -0.97
CA VAL A 58 -13.21 -23.30 -0.35
C VAL A 58 -13.84 -22.34 0.65
N ALA A 59 -13.04 -21.64 1.44
CA ALA A 59 -13.53 -20.64 2.39
C ALA A 59 -14.23 -19.46 1.68
N GLU A 60 -13.64 -18.96 0.60
CA GLU A 60 -14.19 -17.87 -0.22
C GLU A 60 -15.55 -18.25 -0.83
N TYR A 61 -15.65 -19.45 -1.39
CA TYR A 61 -16.92 -19.98 -1.90
C TYR A 61 -17.96 -20.21 -0.80
N ALA A 62 -17.54 -20.63 0.40
CA ALA A 62 -18.44 -20.75 1.54
C ALA A 62 -19.00 -19.38 1.96
N GLY A 63 -18.18 -18.32 1.93
CA GLY A 63 -18.63 -16.94 2.14
C GLY A 63 -19.69 -16.52 1.13
N LEU A 64 -19.44 -16.78 -0.15
CA LEU A 64 -20.40 -16.54 -1.23
C LEU A 64 -21.75 -17.23 -0.99
N VAL A 65 -21.74 -18.54 -0.73
CA VAL A 65 -22.97 -19.33 -0.54
C VAL A 65 -23.80 -18.77 0.61
N ASN A 66 -23.16 -18.49 1.75
CA ASN A 66 -23.87 -18.03 2.94
C ASN A 66 -24.33 -16.56 2.83
N GLY A 67 -23.59 -15.72 2.12
CA GLY A 67 -24.03 -14.36 1.80
C GLY A 67 -25.28 -14.34 0.90
N LEU A 68 -25.31 -15.20 -0.12
CA LEU A 68 -26.49 -15.34 -1.00
C LEU A 68 -27.69 -15.93 -0.28
N ARG A 69 -27.50 -16.91 0.62
CA ARG A 69 -28.59 -17.43 1.48
C ARG A 69 -29.17 -16.34 2.36
N ALA A 70 -28.34 -15.53 3.00
CA ALA A 70 -28.80 -14.40 3.81
C ALA A 70 -29.55 -13.35 2.97
N ALA A 71 -29.10 -13.08 1.74
CA ALA A 71 -29.84 -12.20 0.83
C ALA A 71 -31.22 -12.76 0.46
N ALA A 72 -31.31 -14.08 0.23
CA ALA A 72 -32.58 -14.76 -0.05
C ALA A 72 -33.54 -14.76 1.15
N GLU A 73 -33.01 -14.87 2.37
CA GLU A 73 -33.78 -14.72 3.63
C GLU A 73 -34.36 -13.31 3.77
N ILE A 74 -33.64 -12.28 3.31
CA ILE A 74 -34.08 -10.87 3.37
C ILE A 74 -35.12 -10.56 2.30
N ASP A 75 -34.83 -10.88 1.04
CA ASP A 75 -35.70 -10.64 -0.10
C ASP A 75 -35.29 -11.53 -1.29
N PRO A 76 -36.00 -12.64 -1.54
CA PRO A 76 -35.69 -13.54 -2.65
C PRO A 76 -35.96 -12.91 -4.04
N GLY A 77 -36.68 -11.78 -4.09
CA GLY A 77 -36.99 -11.03 -5.30
C GLY A 77 -35.99 -9.91 -5.62
N ALA A 78 -35.02 -9.63 -4.74
CA ALA A 78 -34.07 -8.55 -4.91
C ALA A 78 -33.11 -8.76 -6.10
N GLU A 79 -32.58 -7.66 -6.64
CA GLU A 79 -31.36 -7.69 -7.45
C GLU A 79 -30.16 -7.67 -6.50
N VAL A 80 -29.21 -8.58 -6.69
CA VAL A 80 -28.05 -8.75 -5.81
C VAL A 80 -26.76 -8.42 -6.55
N GLU A 81 -25.95 -7.53 -5.98
CA GLU A 81 -24.56 -7.35 -6.36
C GLU A 81 -23.67 -8.05 -5.33
N VAL A 82 -23.02 -9.14 -5.73
CA VAL A 82 -21.96 -9.75 -4.93
C VAL A 82 -20.64 -9.01 -5.17
N ARG A 83 -20.00 -8.58 -4.09
CA ARG A 83 -18.67 -7.97 -4.10
C ARG A 83 -17.69 -8.88 -3.36
N ALA A 84 -16.65 -9.32 -4.04
CA ALA A 84 -15.61 -10.17 -3.45
C ALA A 84 -14.23 -9.72 -3.94
N ASP A 85 -13.20 -9.89 -3.11
CA ASP A 85 -11.80 -9.63 -3.45
C ASP A 85 -11.10 -10.84 -4.08
N SER A 86 -11.75 -12.00 -4.09
CA SER A 86 -11.32 -13.17 -4.87
C SER A 86 -11.69 -13.05 -6.35
N ARG A 87 -10.72 -12.66 -7.19
CA ARG A 87 -10.90 -12.65 -8.65
C ARG A 87 -11.28 -14.02 -9.20
N LEU A 88 -10.78 -15.10 -8.60
CA LEU A 88 -11.13 -16.47 -8.99
C LEU A 88 -12.63 -16.73 -8.83
N VAL A 89 -13.22 -16.40 -7.67
CA VAL A 89 -14.66 -16.60 -7.42
C VAL A 89 -15.49 -15.75 -8.37
N VAL A 90 -15.14 -14.46 -8.53
CA VAL A 90 -15.88 -13.53 -9.40
C VAL A 90 -15.89 -14.00 -10.85
N GLU A 91 -14.73 -14.38 -11.39
CA GLU A 91 -14.60 -14.81 -12.79
C GLU A 91 -15.28 -16.16 -13.05
N GLN A 92 -15.19 -17.10 -12.10
CA GLN A 92 -15.83 -18.41 -12.21
C GLN A 92 -17.36 -18.31 -12.09
N MET A 93 -17.87 -17.53 -11.15
CA MET A 93 -19.31 -17.37 -10.95
C MET A 93 -19.94 -16.52 -12.04
N SER A 94 -19.18 -15.61 -12.66
CA SER A 94 -19.60 -14.91 -13.87
C SER A 94 -19.58 -15.79 -15.14
N GLY A 95 -19.12 -17.05 -15.05
CA GLY A 95 -19.03 -17.96 -16.19
C GLY A 95 -17.86 -17.68 -17.15
N ARG A 96 -16.97 -16.73 -16.82
CA ARG A 96 -15.79 -16.39 -17.64
C ARG A 96 -14.69 -17.44 -17.47
N TRP A 97 -14.56 -18.03 -16.29
CA TRP A 97 -13.56 -19.06 -16.00
C TRP A 97 -14.20 -20.41 -15.66
N LYS A 98 -13.58 -21.51 -16.09
CA LYS A 98 -14.04 -22.88 -15.77
C LYS A 98 -13.68 -23.27 -14.34
N ILE A 99 -14.60 -23.94 -13.65
CA ILE A 99 -14.36 -24.53 -12.32
C ILE A 99 -13.97 -26.01 -12.52
N LYS A 100 -12.68 -26.32 -12.35
CA LYS A 100 -12.17 -27.69 -12.52
C LYS A 100 -12.32 -28.53 -11.25
N ASP A 101 -12.05 -27.92 -10.11
CA ASP A 101 -12.11 -28.56 -8.79
C ASP A 101 -13.54 -29.02 -8.45
N ALA A 102 -13.68 -30.24 -7.95
CA ALA A 102 -14.98 -30.85 -7.66
C ALA A 102 -15.66 -30.22 -6.44
N ALA A 103 -14.91 -29.84 -5.40
CA ALA A 103 -15.45 -29.20 -4.21
C ALA A 103 -15.95 -27.78 -4.53
N LEU A 104 -15.18 -27.04 -5.34
CA LEU A 104 -15.61 -25.71 -5.81
C LEU A 104 -16.82 -25.79 -6.76
N ARG A 105 -16.92 -26.83 -7.60
CA ARG A 105 -18.12 -27.04 -8.44
C ARG A 105 -19.37 -27.22 -7.59
N ARG A 106 -19.29 -28.05 -6.54
CA ARG A 106 -20.39 -28.23 -5.59
C ARG A 106 -20.79 -26.91 -4.92
N LEU A 107 -19.83 -26.14 -4.42
CA LEU A 107 -20.13 -24.84 -3.79
C LEU A 107 -20.70 -23.82 -4.78
N ALA A 108 -20.26 -23.83 -6.04
CA ALA A 108 -20.83 -22.99 -7.08
C ALA A 108 -22.29 -23.35 -7.40
N GLU A 109 -22.63 -24.64 -7.40
CA GLU A 109 -24.00 -25.12 -7.53
C GLU A 109 -24.85 -24.71 -6.32
N GLU A 110 -24.32 -24.84 -5.11
CA GLU A 110 -24.99 -24.35 -3.89
C GLU A 110 -25.24 -22.84 -3.94
N ALA A 111 -24.28 -22.05 -4.43
CA ALA A 111 -24.44 -20.60 -4.59
C ALA A 111 -25.52 -20.24 -5.62
N ARG A 112 -25.55 -20.95 -6.76
CA ARG A 112 -26.59 -20.77 -7.79
C ARG A 112 -27.97 -21.23 -7.33
N GLY A 113 -28.03 -22.20 -6.43
CA GLY A 113 -29.27 -22.64 -5.78
C GLY A 113 -29.74 -21.70 -4.67
N ALA A 114 -28.81 -20.99 -4.02
CA ALA A 114 -29.11 -20.07 -2.92
C ALA A 114 -29.82 -18.79 -3.37
N PHE A 115 -29.57 -18.32 -4.60
CA PHE A 115 -30.23 -17.14 -5.15
C PHE A 115 -30.35 -17.25 -6.67
N ALA A 116 -31.47 -16.77 -7.25
CA ALA A 116 -31.73 -16.87 -8.68
C ALA A 116 -30.61 -16.23 -9.52
N PRO A 117 -29.84 -17.01 -10.33
CA PRO A 117 -28.63 -16.50 -11.00
C PRO A 117 -28.86 -15.30 -11.92
N ALA A 118 -30.03 -15.18 -12.54
CA ALA A 118 -30.39 -14.06 -13.40
C ALA A 118 -30.46 -12.71 -12.65
N ARG A 119 -30.54 -12.73 -11.32
CA ARG A 119 -30.63 -11.54 -10.46
C ARG A 119 -29.31 -11.21 -9.77
N VAL A 120 -28.26 -12.01 -9.96
CA VAL A 120 -26.97 -11.84 -9.28
C VAL A 120 -25.93 -11.31 -10.26
N ARG A 121 -25.24 -10.24 -9.87
CA ARG A 121 -24.04 -9.73 -10.55
C ARG A 121 -22.83 -9.90 -9.64
N TYR A 122 -21.72 -10.35 -10.20
CA TYR A 122 -20.47 -10.53 -9.46
C TYR A 122 -19.48 -9.43 -9.85
N THR A 123 -19.06 -8.64 -8.88
CA THR A 123 -18.12 -7.53 -9.02
C THR A 123 -16.87 -7.84 -8.20
N TRP A 124 -15.71 -7.79 -8.84
CA TRP A 124 -14.45 -7.82 -8.09
C TRP A 124 -14.22 -6.45 -7.43
N VAL A 125 -13.92 -6.46 -6.14
CA VAL A 125 -13.53 -5.25 -5.39
C VAL A 125 -12.16 -5.44 -4.75
N PRO A 126 -11.34 -4.39 -4.62
CA PRO A 126 -10.10 -4.49 -3.83
C PRO A 126 -10.40 -4.90 -2.38
N ARG A 127 -9.50 -5.67 -1.75
CA ARG A 127 -9.64 -6.14 -0.35
C ARG A 127 -9.96 -5.02 0.65
N ALA A 128 -9.39 -3.83 0.45
CA ALA A 128 -9.69 -2.64 1.27
C ALA A 128 -11.17 -2.22 1.25
N ARG A 129 -11.91 -2.56 0.19
CA ARG A 129 -13.36 -2.33 0.06
C ARG A 129 -14.21 -3.54 0.51
N ASN A 130 -13.59 -4.59 1.07
CA ASN A 130 -14.25 -5.80 1.57
C ASN A 130 -13.94 -6.05 3.07
N ALA A 131 -13.50 -5.01 3.79
CA ALA A 131 -12.93 -5.14 5.13
C ALA A 131 -13.90 -5.74 6.18
N THR A 132 -15.22 -5.54 6.04
CA THR A 132 -16.19 -6.11 7.00
C THR A 132 -16.27 -7.63 6.89
N ALA A 133 -16.30 -8.16 5.66
CA ALA A 133 -16.34 -9.61 5.44
C ALA A 133 -15.01 -10.26 5.85
N ASP A 134 -13.88 -9.62 5.56
CA ASP A 134 -12.54 -10.05 6.01
C ASP A 134 -12.41 -10.11 7.54
N ALA A 135 -12.86 -9.05 8.22
CA ALA A 135 -12.85 -9.00 9.68
C ALA A 135 -13.69 -10.13 10.30
N LEU A 136 -14.86 -10.42 9.72
CA LEU A 136 -15.72 -11.53 10.14
C LEU A 136 -15.02 -12.88 9.94
N ALA A 137 -14.40 -13.12 8.78
CA ALA A 137 -13.67 -14.34 8.49
C ALA A 137 -12.51 -14.57 9.48
N ASN A 138 -11.74 -13.52 9.78
CA ASN A 138 -10.65 -13.60 10.76
C ASN A 138 -11.17 -13.85 12.18
N ALA A 139 -12.23 -13.16 12.60
CA ALA A 139 -12.80 -13.33 13.94
C ALA A 139 -13.24 -14.77 14.20
N VAL A 140 -13.84 -15.44 13.21
CA VAL A 140 -14.24 -16.85 13.34
C VAL A 140 -13.07 -17.82 13.21
N MET A 141 -12.02 -17.49 12.47
CA MET A 141 -10.77 -18.29 12.47
C MET A 141 -10.05 -18.24 13.82
N ASP A 142 -10.05 -17.09 14.49
CA ASP A 142 -9.45 -16.92 15.82
C ASP A 142 -10.27 -17.60 16.92
N SER A 143 -11.57 -17.35 16.94
CA SER A 143 -12.47 -17.89 17.96
C SER A 143 -12.86 -19.35 17.72
N ARG A 144 -12.65 -19.87 16.51
CA ARG A 144 -13.22 -21.13 16.00
C ARG A 144 -14.76 -21.20 16.15
N GLY A 145 -15.42 -20.05 16.08
CA GLY A 145 -16.86 -19.89 16.33
C GLY A 145 -17.71 -19.63 15.08
N GLN A 146 -18.93 -19.15 15.31
CA GLN A 146 -19.89 -18.72 14.29
C GLN A 146 -20.51 -17.38 14.68
N ILE A 147 -20.80 -16.54 13.68
CA ILE A 147 -21.50 -15.26 13.83
C ILE A 147 -22.72 -15.27 12.90
N THR A 148 -23.90 -15.05 13.48
CA THR A 148 -25.16 -14.83 12.76
C THR A 148 -25.84 -13.64 13.41
N ARG A 149 -26.01 -12.53 12.67
CA ARG A 149 -26.67 -11.31 13.17
C ARG A 149 -27.62 -10.77 12.10
N ASP A 150 -28.85 -10.44 12.50
CA ASP A 150 -29.86 -9.82 11.65
C ASP A 150 -30.23 -8.45 12.21
N HIS A 151 -30.34 -7.45 11.35
CA HIS A 151 -30.56 -6.05 11.73
C HIS A 151 -31.96 -5.59 11.30
N ALA A 152 -32.85 -5.36 12.27
CA ALA A 152 -34.26 -5.07 12.01
C ALA A 152 -34.51 -3.69 11.36
N PRO A 153 -35.53 -3.57 10.47
CA PRO A 153 -35.94 -2.28 9.93
C PRO A 153 -36.77 -1.50 10.95
N GLY A 154 -36.15 -0.66 11.77
CA GLY A 154 -36.91 0.26 12.63
C GLY A 154 -36.29 0.59 13.98
N ARG A 155 -35.15 1.28 13.97
CA ARG A 155 -34.83 2.28 15.00
C ARG A 155 -33.97 3.33 14.32
N ALA A 156 -34.55 4.52 14.09
CA ALA A 156 -33.74 5.68 13.79
C ALA A 156 -32.77 5.85 14.96
N VAL A 157 -31.48 5.73 14.68
CA VAL A 157 -30.46 6.19 15.63
C VAL A 157 -30.60 7.71 15.67
N PRO A 158 -30.75 8.34 16.85
CA PRO A 158 -30.87 9.79 16.94
C PRO A 158 -29.57 10.44 16.47
N GLY A 159 -29.70 11.38 15.53
CA GLY A 159 -28.71 12.40 15.20
C GLY A 159 -27.41 11.87 14.59
N GLU A 160 -27.00 12.45 13.47
CA GLU A 160 -25.58 12.43 13.10
C GLU A 160 -24.75 12.79 14.35
N PRO A 161 -23.68 12.02 14.69
CA PRO A 161 -22.70 12.54 15.61
C PRO A 161 -22.18 13.84 15.02
N ASP A 162 -22.07 14.86 15.88
CA ASP A 162 -21.61 16.20 15.52
C ASP A 162 -20.45 16.09 14.51
N ARG A 163 -20.37 17.00 13.53
CA ARG A 163 -19.33 16.95 12.47
C ARG A 163 -17.91 16.92 13.06
N ALA A 164 -17.76 17.23 14.35
CA ALA A 164 -16.58 17.00 15.16
C ALA A 164 -16.33 15.51 15.51
N GLU A 165 -17.33 14.74 15.94
CA GLU A 165 -17.21 13.33 16.33
C GLU A 165 -17.10 12.38 15.12
N ALA A 166 -17.76 12.68 14.00
CA ALA A 166 -17.58 11.93 12.75
C ALA A 166 -16.14 12.04 12.20
N ARG A 167 -15.46 13.18 12.44
CA ARG A 167 -14.03 13.35 12.14
C ARG A 167 -13.14 12.53 13.09
N VAL A 168 -13.55 12.37 14.35
CA VAL A 168 -12.82 11.55 15.33
C VAL A 168 -13.03 10.05 15.09
N ALA A 169 -14.21 9.62 14.67
CA ALA A 169 -14.51 8.23 14.31
C ALA A 169 -13.91 7.81 12.96
N ALA A 170 -13.89 8.70 11.96
CA ALA A 170 -13.15 8.47 10.71
C ALA A 170 -11.63 8.41 10.94
N ALA A 171 -11.09 9.22 11.87
CA ALA A 171 -9.70 9.12 12.32
C ALA A 171 -9.40 7.87 13.17
N ALA A 172 -10.44 7.26 13.76
CA ALA A 172 -10.31 6.01 14.51
C ALA A 172 -10.29 4.75 13.64
N ASN A 173 -10.84 4.85 12.42
CA ASN A 173 -10.92 3.76 11.43
C ASN A 173 -10.05 3.97 10.18
N THR A 174 -9.24 5.04 10.13
CA THR A 174 -8.05 5.04 9.26
C THR A 174 -7.22 3.82 9.61
N PRO A 175 -6.77 3.02 8.63
CA PRO A 175 -5.84 1.94 8.91
C PRO A 175 -4.70 2.55 9.72
N ARG A 176 -4.39 1.96 10.89
CA ARG A 176 -3.30 2.44 11.73
C ARG A 176 -2.10 1.59 11.41
N SER A 177 -0.94 2.21 11.21
CA SER A 177 0.35 1.54 11.22
C SER A 177 0.37 0.52 12.36
N SER A 178 0.71 -0.75 12.07
CA SER A 178 0.98 -1.73 13.12
C SER A 178 2.23 -1.26 13.88
N GLY A 179 2.00 -0.74 15.10
CA GLY A 179 3.06 -0.19 15.95
C GLY A 179 2.48 0.72 17.03
N THR A 180 3.20 0.86 18.15
CA THR A 180 2.81 1.77 19.22
C THR A 180 2.70 3.19 18.66
N PRO A 181 1.53 3.86 18.75
CA PRO A 181 1.39 5.25 18.35
C PRO A 181 2.31 6.08 19.25
N LEU A 182 3.43 6.53 18.72
CA LEU A 182 4.27 7.48 19.43
C LEU A 182 3.63 8.85 19.24
N PRO A 183 3.29 9.57 20.34
CA PRO A 183 2.68 10.89 20.25
C PRO A 183 3.75 11.87 19.76
N ARG A 184 3.92 11.96 18.43
CA ARG A 184 5.11 12.58 17.84
C ARG A 184 4.92 14.03 17.40
N ALA A 185 3.71 14.47 17.07
CA ALA A 185 3.40 15.88 16.83
C ALA A 185 1.89 16.07 16.63
N THR A 186 1.43 17.32 16.71
CA THR A 186 0.07 17.72 16.33
C THR A 186 -0.01 17.90 14.80
N GLY A 187 -1.16 17.55 14.21
CA GLY A 187 -1.41 17.72 12.77
C GLY A 187 -1.01 16.53 11.87
N ALA A 188 -1.31 16.65 10.58
CA ALA A 188 -1.04 15.63 9.59
C ALA A 188 0.41 15.70 9.07
N PRO A 189 1.13 14.56 8.94
CA PRO A 189 2.45 14.57 8.33
C PRO A 189 2.36 14.68 6.80
N ALA A 190 3.45 15.07 6.16
CA ALA A 190 3.71 14.78 4.76
C ALA A 190 4.29 13.36 4.63
N THR A 191 3.84 12.58 3.66
CA THR A 191 4.36 11.22 3.39
C THR A 191 5.27 11.26 2.17
N LEU A 192 6.48 10.72 2.29
CA LEU A 192 7.43 10.64 1.18
C LEU A 192 7.68 9.17 0.85
N VAL A 193 7.39 8.79 -0.40
CA VAL A 193 7.70 7.46 -0.96
C VAL A 193 9.00 7.57 -1.75
N LEU A 194 10.12 7.29 -1.09
CA LEU A 194 11.45 7.36 -1.68
C LEU A 194 11.71 6.12 -2.52
N VAL A 195 12.03 6.30 -3.80
CA VAL A 195 12.33 5.22 -4.75
C VAL A 195 13.79 5.31 -5.15
N ARG A 196 14.59 4.29 -4.84
CA ARG A 196 15.95 4.22 -5.41
C ARG A 196 15.82 3.96 -6.90
N HIS A 197 16.60 4.66 -7.73
CA HIS A 197 16.65 4.37 -9.17
C HIS A 197 16.95 2.88 -9.47
N GLY A 198 16.49 2.41 -10.64
CA GLY A 198 16.84 1.07 -11.14
C GLY A 198 18.33 0.94 -11.49
N VAL A 199 18.81 -0.27 -11.75
CA VAL A 199 20.22 -0.48 -12.09
C VAL A 199 20.64 0.27 -13.38
N THR A 200 21.90 0.72 -13.39
CA THR A 200 22.60 1.28 -14.56
C THR A 200 23.77 0.37 -14.92
N ALA A 201 24.42 0.60 -16.06
CA ALA A 201 25.65 -0.12 -16.43
C ALA A 201 26.72 -0.06 -15.31
N LEU A 202 26.91 1.11 -14.70
CA LEU A 202 27.85 1.26 -13.57
C LEU A 202 27.41 0.50 -12.32
N THR A 203 26.10 0.44 -12.05
CA THR A 203 25.56 -0.32 -10.92
C THR A 203 25.83 -1.82 -11.10
N GLU A 204 25.65 -2.33 -12.31
CA GLU A 204 25.84 -3.74 -12.66
C GLU A 204 27.32 -4.15 -12.57
N THR A 205 28.24 -3.23 -12.86
CA THR A 205 29.69 -3.45 -12.74
C THR A 205 30.26 -3.06 -11.37
N GLY A 206 29.42 -2.67 -10.40
CA GLY A 206 29.88 -2.30 -9.05
C GLY A 206 30.74 -1.03 -8.99
N ARG A 207 30.54 -0.10 -9.93
CA ARG A 207 31.25 1.18 -10.02
C ARG A 207 30.45 2.29 -9.33
N TYR A 208 31.15 3.20 -8.68
CA TYR A 208 30.55 4.38 -8.05
C TYR A 208 30.02 5.35 -9.12
N SER A 209 28.89 5.99 -8.83
CA SER A 209 28.26 6.96 -9.71
C SER A 209 27.57 8.05 -8.90
N GLY A 210 28.18 9.23 -8.89
CA GLY A 210 27.83 10.34 -8.04
C GLY A 210 26.78 11.27 -8.64
N GLY A 211 26.72 12.48 -8.09
CA GLY A 211 25.87 13.58 -8.52
C GLY A 211 26.60 14.70 -9.25
N ASP A 212 27.88 14.53 -9.58
CA ASP A 212 28.71 15.57 -10.23
C ASP A 212 28.33 15.80 -11.70
N THR A 213 27.73 14.79 -12.33
CA THR A 213 27.18 14.86 -13.69
C THR A 213 25.82 14.17 -13.72
N ALA A 214 25.06 14.32 -14.81
CA ALA A 214 23.79 13.60 -14.99
C ALA A 214 23.94 12.07 -14.84
N GLY A 215 25.14 11.54 -15.11
CA GLY A 215 25.46 10.12 -14.99
C GLY A 215 24.79 9.25 -16.07
N PRO A 216 25.00 7.93 -16.01
CA PRO A 216 24.45 7.02 -17.00
C PRO A 216 22.92 6.88 -16.90
N PRO A 217 22.24 6.57 -18.01
CA PRO A 217 20.84 6.17 -18.01
C PRO A 217 20.64 4.80 -17.34
N LEU A 218 19.38 4.40 -17.17
CA LEU A 218 19.04 3.04 -16.75
C LEU A 218 19.47 2.01 -17.81
N SER A 219 19.85 0.80 -17.37
CA SER A 219 19.95 -0.35 -18.28
C SER A 219 18.54 -0.86 -18.64
N ASP A 220 18.41 -1.82 -19.56
CA ASP A 220 17.11 -2.46 -19.84
C ASP A 220 16.53 -3.12 -18.59
N ARG A 221 17.38 -3.79 -17.80
CA ARG A 221 17.02 -4.33 -16.49
C ARG A 221 16.57 -3.21 -15.54
N GLY A 222 17.28 -2.08 -15.54
CA GLY A 222 16.94 -0.90 -14.76
C GLY A 222 15.57 -0.31 -15.11
N ARG A 223 15.23 -0.21 -16.39
CA ARG A 223 13.91 0.24 -16.86
C ARG A 223 12.80 -0.72 -16.44
N ALA A 224 13.02 -2.03 -16.55
CA ALA A 224 12.07 -3.03 -16.07
C ALA A 224 11.86 -2.95 -14.56
N GLN A 225 12.93 -2.72 -13.80
CA GLN A 225 12.89 -2.47 -12.35
C GLN A 225 12.11 -1.19 -12.01
N ALA A 226 12.37 -0.08 -12.71
CA ALA A 226 11.67 1.18 -12.54
C ALA A 226 10.15 1.03 -12.80
N GLY A 227 9.77 0.27 -13.84
CA GLY A 227 8.37 -0.06 -14.11
C GLY A 227 7.69 -0.82 -12.97
N ARG A 228 8.36 -1.81 -12.37
CA ARG A 228 7.84 -2.53 -11.20
C ARG A 228 7.75 -1.63 -9.96
N ALA A 229 8.75 -0.79 -9.72
CA ALA A 229 8.69 0.18 -8.64
C ALA A 229 7.53 1.18 -8.82
N ALA A 230 7.31 1.67 -10.04
CA ALA A 230 6.17 2.53 -10.37
C ALA A 230 4.83 1.84 -10.11
N ALA A 231 4.70 0.57 -10.49
CA ALA A 231 3.51 -0.22 -10.18
C ALA A 231 3.28 -0.36 -8.67
N LEU A 232 4.33 -0.58 -7.88
CA LEU A 232 4.24 -0.64 -6.42
C LEU A 232 3.90 0.73 -5.81
N VAL A 233 4.50 1.83 -6.29
CA VAL A 233 4.17 3.20 -5.83
C VAL A 233 2.69 3.52 -6.07
N ARG A 234 2.14 3.15 -7.23
CA ARG A 234 0.71 3.36 -7.53
C ARG A 234 -0.23 2.64 -6.55
N ARG A 235 0.26 1.58 -5.92
CA ARG A 235 -0.48 0.76 -4.96
C ARG A 235 -0.41 1.30 -3.53
N VAL A 236 0.52 2.22 -3.25
CA VAL A 236 0.66 2.87 -1.94
C VAL A 236 -0.58 3.69 -1.64
N GLY A 237 -1.17 3.49 -0.45
CA GLY A 237 -2.40 4.17 -0.04
C GLY A 237 -3.66 3.67 -0.74
N THR A 238 -3.56 2.60 -1.54
CA THR A 238 -4.72 1.91 -2.11
C THR A 238 -4.87 0.51 -1.54
N ASP A 239 -3.94 -0.39 -1.87
CA ASP A 239 -3.97 -1.80 -1.49
C ASP A 239 -2.68 -2.24 -0.79
N VAL A 240 -1.62 -1.43 -0.86
CA VAL A 240 -0.42 -1.57 -0.04
C VAL A 240 -0.31 -0.34 0.85
N TRP A 241 -0.14 -0.53 2.16
CA TRP A 241 -0.19 0.55 3.18
C TRP A 241 -1.41 1.47 3.00
N PRO A 242 -2.65 0.94 3.10
CA PRO A 242 -3.87 1.71 2.91
C PRO A 242 -4.10 2.77 4.01
N ASP A 243 -3.30 2.77 5.07
CA ASP A 243 -3.22 3.81 6.09
C ASP A 243 -2.62 5.13 5.57
N LEU A 244 -1.89 5.08 4.45
CA LEU A 244 -1.23 6.23 3.87
C LEU A 244 -2.12 6.89 2.80
N PRO A 245 -2.08 8.22 2.63
CA PRO A 245 -2.69 8.85 1.46
C PRO A 245 -1.98 8.42 0.18
N ALA A 246 -2.75 8.24 -0.91
CA ALA A 246 -2.18 7.88 -2.21
C ALA A 246 -1.22 8.96 -2.73
N PRO A 247 -0.08 8.60 -3.36
CA PRO A 247 0.83 9.55 -3.99
C PRO A 247 0.14 10.41 -5.04
N SER A 248 0.29 11.73 -4.94
CA SER A 248 -0.34 12.71 -5.85
C SER A 248 0.66 13.65 -6.54
N ALA A 249 1.94 13.56 -6.19
CA ALA A 249 3.02 14.32 -6.81
C ALA A 249 4.27 13.46 -6.98
N VAL A 250 5.08 13.78 -7.98
CA VAL A 250 6.36 13.12 -8.25
C VAL A 250 7.47 14.15 -8.34
N LEU A 251 8.53 13.91 -7.57
CA LEU A 251 9.79 14.62 -7.66
C LEU A 251 10.91 13.63 -8.02
N ALA A 252 11.94 14.12 -8.68
CA ALA A 252 13.13 13.35 -8.99
C ALA A 252 14.40 14.16 -8.75
N SER A 253 15.46 13.43 -8.41
CA SER A 253 16.83 13.94 -8.48
C SER A 253 17.20 14.33 -9.92
N PRO A 254 18.11 15.30 -10.15
CA PRO A 254 18.50 15.72 -11.51
C PRO A 254 19.17 14.63 -12.36
N MET A 255 19.64 13.54 -11.75
CA MET A 255 20.43 12.52 -12.45
C MET A 255 19.56 11.74 -13.43
N ALA A 256 20.10 11.40 -14.61
CA ALA A 256 19.37 10.75 -15.70
C ALA A 256 18.64 9.47 -15.24
N ARG A 257 19.33 8.59 -14.52
CA ARG A 257 18.77 7.36 -13.92
C ARG A 257 17.57 7.59 -12.98
N ALA A 258 17.60 8.69 -12.22
CA ALA A 258 16.53 9.06 -11.31
C ALA A 258 15.37 9.72 -12.05
N GLN A 259 15.66 10.54 -13.07
CA GLN A 259 14.66 11.11 -13.97
C GLN A 259 13.90 10.03 -14.75
N GLU A 260 14.59 9.02 -15.29
CA GLU A 260 13.93 7.87 -15.95
C GLU A 260 13.05 7.08 -14.97
N THR A 261 13.52 6.87 -13.75
CA THR A 261 12.72 6.21 -12.70
C THR A 261 11.50 7.05 -12.32
N GLY A 262 11.70 8.37 -12.13
CA GLY A 262 10.64 9.33 -11.85
C GLY A 262 9.61 9.40 -12.98
N ALA A 263 10.04 9.36 -14.24
CA ALA A 263 9.16 9.35 -15.40
C ALA A 263 8.27 8.10 -15.43
N ALA A 264 8.80 6.92 -15.10
CA ALA A 264 8.00 5.71 -14.96
C ALA A 264 6.94 5.85 -13.85
N VAL A 265 7.32 6.42 -12.71
CA VAL A 265 6.39 6.68 -11.59
C VAL A 265 5.33 7.71 -11.97
N GLY A 266 5.73 8.83 -12.58
CA GLY A 266 4.83 9.89 -13.06
C GLY A 266 3.83 9.37 -14.09
N ALA A 267 4.27 8.54 -15.04
CA ALA A 267 3.38 7.89 -16.00
C ALA A 267 2.37 6.94 -15.32
N ALA A 268 2.79 6.17 -14.32
CA ALA A 268 1.89 5.27 -13.59
C ALA A 268 0.84 6.01 -12.74
N LEU A 269 1.19 7.21 -12.25
CA LEU A 269 0.31 8.07 -11.44
C LEU A 269 -0.49 9.09 -12.29
N GLY A 270 -0.10 9.33 -13.54
CA GLY A 270 -0.70 10.35 -14.40
C GLY A 270 -0.34 11.79 -14.02
N VAL A 271 0.85 12.03 -13.46
CA VAL A 271 1.30 13.36 -13.00
C VAL A 271 2.69 13.71 -13.54
N PRO A 272 3.01 15.00 -13.76
CA PRO A 272 4.34 15.42 -14.20
C PRO A 272 5.39 15.19 -13.11
N VAL A 273 6.65 15.12 -13.54
CA VAL A 273 7.81 14.96 -12.66
C VAL A 273 8.49 16.31 -12.47
N GLY A 274 8.56 16.78 -11.21
CA GLY A 274 9.39 17.92 -10.84
C GLY A 274 10.83 17.49 -10.54
N THR A 275 11.78 18.40 -10.68
CA THR A 275 13.20 18.15 -10.32
C THR A 275 13.59 18.92 -9.08
N ASP A 276 14.34 18.29 -8.17
CA ASP A 276 14.89 18.95 -6.98
C ASP A 276 16.36 18.56 -6.77
N GLU A 277 17.24 19.54 -7.02
CA GLU A 277 18.70 19.47 -6.92
C GLU A 277 19.20 19.00 -5.56
N ARG A 278 18.47 19.26 -4.48
CA ARG A 278 18.89 18.88 -3.12
C ARG A 278 18.94 17.38 -2.93
N PHE A 279 18.26 16.63 -3.80
CA PHE A 279 18.25 15.17 -3.81
C PHE A 279 19.16 14.56 -4.90
N ALA A 280 20.13 15.32 -5.43
CA ALA A 280 21.28 14.79 -6.17
C ALA A 280 21.96 13.63 -5.41
N GLU A 281 22.57 12.66 -6.09
CA GLU A 281 23.38 11.65 -5.38
C GLU A 281 24.58 12.32 -4.71
N CYS A 282 25.18 11.66 -3.72
CA CYS A 282 26.48 12.06 -3.19
C CYS A 282 27.47 12.32 -4.32
N ARG A 283 28.20 13.44 -4.23
CA ARG A 283 29.36 13.67 -5.10
C ARG A 283 30.50 12.78 -4.64
N PHE A 284 30.93 11.86 -5.49
CA PHE A 284 32.03 10.95 -5.18
C PHE A 284 33.37 11.48 -5.70
N GLY A 285 33.38 12.57 -6.47
CA GLY A 285 34.60 13.21 -6.95
C GLY A 285 35.49 12.22 -7.70
N ASP A 286 36.75 12.11 -7.29
CA ASP A 286 37.74 11.26 -7.97
C ASP A 286 37.41 9.75 -7.90
N TRP A 287 36.44 9.34 -7.06
CA TRP A 287 35.98 7.95 -7.02
C TRP A 287 34.93 7.62 -8.09
N ASP A 288 34.40 8.60 -8.82
CA ASP A 288 33.38 8.35 -9.83
C ASP A 288 33.89 7.42 -10.94
N GLY A 289 33.05 6.43 -11.27
CA GLY A 289 33.38 5.40 -12.24
C GLY A 289 34.32 4.32 -11.71
N LEU A 290 34.88 4.42 -10.50
CA LEU A 290 35.77 3.41 -9.93
C LEU A 290 35.00 2.32 -9.17
N THR A 291 35.56 1.12 -9.14
CA THR A 291 35.14 0.01 -8.30
C THR A 291 35.77 0.11 -6.91
N VAL A 292 35.24 -0.64 -5.92
CA VAL A 292 35.81 -0.67 -4.56
C VAL A 292 37.32 -1.03 -4.56
N PRO A 293 37.80 -2.07 -5.27
CA PRO A 293 39.23 -2.38 -5.30
C PRO A 293 40.08 -1.26 -5.91
N GLU A 294 39.59 -0.58 -6.95
CA GLU A 294 40.30 0.56 -7.57
C GLU A 294 40.38 1.75 -6.61
N ILE A 295 39.30 2.04 -5.86
CA ILE A 295 39.29 3.08 -4.81
C ILE A 295 40.27 2.73 -3.69
N GLU A 296 40.24 1.50 -3.18
CA GLU A 296 41.15 1.06 -2.11
C GLU A 296 42.62 1.03 -2.56
N ALA A 297 42.90 0.79 -3.85
CA ALA A 297 44.25 0.88 -4.39
C ALA A 297 44.75 2.33 -4.47
N GLY A 298 43.88 3.29 -4.81
CA GLY A 298 44.23 4.72 -4.90
C GLY A 298 44.24 5.44 -3.54
N TRP A 299 43.33 5.06 -2.64
CA TRP A 299 43.11 5.69 -1.33
C TRP A 299 42.85 4.65 -0.22
N PRO A 300 43.90 3.91 0.19
CA PRO A 300 43.75 2.80 1.15
C PRO A 300 43.02 3.21 2.44
N GLY A 301 41.95 2.50 2.78
CA GLY A 301 41.14 2.69 3.98
C GLY A 301 40.23 3.92 3.99
N GLN A 302 40.33 4.81 3.00
CA GLN A 302 39.55 6.04 2.97
C GLN A 302 38.06 5.75 2.70
N LEU A 303 37.73 4.73 1.91
CA LEU A 303 36.34 4.36 1.65
C LEU A 303 35.64 3.87 2.93
N LEU A 304 36.29 3.04 3.73
CA LEU A 304 35.74 2.62 5.02
C LEU A 304 35.58 3.81 5.97
N ALA A 305 36.57 4.71 6.02
CA ALA A 305 36.50 5.92 6.82
C ALA A 305 35.35 6.83 6.38
N TRP A 306 35.15 7.02 5.06
CA TRP A 306 34.01 7.75 4.50
C TRP A 306 32.67 7.11 4.87
N ALA A 307 32.57 5.79 4.79
CA ALA A 307 31.33 5.06 5.07
C ALA A 307 30.95 5.06 6.56
N THR A 308 31.92 5.24 7.47
CA THR A 308 31.75 5.11 8.93
C THR A 308 31.98 6.39 9.72
N THR A 309 32.46 7.47 9.08
CA THR A 309 32.74 8.77 9.71
C THR A 309 31.97 9.88 9.00
N ALA A 310 31.35 10.78 9.75
CA ALA A 310 30.44 11.79 9.20
C ALA A 310 31.11 12.79 8.24
N ASP A 311 32.38 13.14 8.48
CA ASP A 311 33.04 14.31 7.93
C ASP A 311 34.13 14.00 6.89
N VAL A 312 34.46 12.71 6.70
CA VAL A 312 35.41 12.28 5.67
C VAL A 312 34.80 12.52 4.29
N ARG A 313 35.59 13.04 3.36
CA ARG A 313 35.20 13.30 1.97
C ARG A 313 36.06 12.47 1.02
N PRO A 314 35.49 11.94 -0.07
CA PRO A 314 36.28 11.57 -1.24
C PRO A 314 37.00 12.83 -1.76
N PRO A 315 38.15 12.72 -2.42
CA PRO A 315 38.77 13.87 -3.08
C PRO A 315 37.79 14.50 -4.08
N GLY A 316 37.53 15.81 -3.94
CA GLY A 316 36.53 16.53 -4.74
C GLY A 316 35.06 16.22 -4.42
N GLY A 317 34.77 15.36 -3.44
CA GLY A 317 33.44 14.86 -3.14
C GLY A 317 32.77 15.42 -1.87
N GLU A 318 31.65 14.80 -1.52
CA GLU A 318 30.82 15.11 -0.34
C GLU A 318 31.05 14.12 0.80
N SER A 319 31.01 14.64 2.03
CA SER A 319 30.89 13.80 3.23
C SER A 319 29.42 13.43 3.46
N LEU A 320 29.20 12.43 4.32
CA LEU A 320 27.84 12.08 4.76
C LEU A 320 27.14 13.28 5.43
N ARG A 321 27.88 14.14 6.15
CA ARG A 321 27.32 15.37 6.72
C ARG A 321 26.82 16.35 5.66
N ASP A 322 27.54 16.54 4.56
CA ASP A 322 27.12 17.47 3.50
C ASP A 322 25.83 17.01 2.84
N VAL A 323 25.78 15.71 2.47
CA VAL A 323 24.58 15.09 1.90
C VAL A 323 23.42 15.25 2.86
N GLY A 324 23.65 14.95 4.13
CA GLY A 324 22.70 15.17 5.22
C GLY A 324 22.14 16.58 5.28
N ALA A 325 23.00 17.59 5.20
CA ALA A 325 22.60 18.98 5.30
C ALA A 325 21.66 19.40 4.15
N ARG A 326 21.96 19.02 2.90
CA ARG A 326 21.10 19.35 1.75
C ARG A 326 19.82 18.52 1.71
N VAL A 327 19.90 17.23 2.00
CA VAL A 327 18.72 16.35 2.08
C VAL A 327 17.80 16.82 3.20
N GLY A 328 18.33 17.14 4.38
CA GLY A 328 17.55 17.66 5.50
C GLY A 328 16.85 18.99 5.21
N ARG A 329 17.42 19.88 4.37
CA ARG A 329 16.70 21.07 3.88
C ARG A 329 15.52 20.67 2.99
N GLY A 330 15.73 19.75 2.06
CA GLY A 330 14.66 19.24 1.19
C GLY A 330 13.52 18.56 1.98
N LEU A 331 13.87 17.70 2.94
CA LEU A 331 12.89 17.03 3.80
C LEU A 331 12.08 18.03 4.65
N ARG A 332 12.71 19.06 5.23
CA ARG A 332 12.00 20.09 6.00
C ARG A 332 11.03 20.89 5.14
N ASP A 333 11.41 21.24 3.91
CA ASP A 333 10.50 21.93 3.02
C ASP A 333 9.34 21.03 2.60
N LEU A 334 9.60 19.76 2.28
CA LEU A 334 8.56 18.79 1.94
C LEU A 334 7.60 18.52 3.11
N ALA A 335 8.09 18.54 4.36
CA ALA A 335 7.29 18.34 5.56
C ALA A 335 6.20 19.42 5.75
N ARG A 336 6.34 20.59 5.12
CA ARG A 336 5.32 21.66 5.15
C ARG A 336 4.07 21.30 4.34
N HIS A 337 4.15 20.34 3.43
CA HIS A 337 3.01 19.87 2.63
C HIS A 337 2.20 18.82 3.37
N GLN A 338 1.61 19.22 4.51
CA GLN A 338 0.87 18.34 5.41
C GLN A 338 -0.28 17.61 4.68
N GLY A 339 -0.41 16.31 4.94
CA GLY A 339 -1.44 15.46 4.33
C GLY A 339 -1.17 15.05 2.88
N ALA A 340 -0.13 15.60 2.24
CA ALA A 340 0.26 15.20 0.90
C ALA A 340 1.15 13.96 0.93
N THR A 341 1.10 13.17 -0.15
CA THR A 341 2.04 12.08 -0.41
C THR A 341 2.81 12.36 -1.69
N VAL A 342 4.15 12.40 -1.58
CA VAL A 342 5.06 12.68 -2.70
C VAL A 342 5.92 11.46 -2.97
N ALA A 343 5.91 10.95 -4.20
CA ALA A 343 6.88 9.96 -4.64
C ALA A 343 8.17 10.68 -5.08
N LEU A 344 9.32 10.21 -4.61
CA LEU A 344 10.61 10.87 -4.82
C LEU A 344 11.63 9.87 -5.36
N ALA A 345 11.97 9.98 -6.65
CA ALA A 345 12.95 9.11 -7.32
C ALA A 345 14.38 9.62 -7.09
N VAL A 346 15.18 8.88 -6.33
CA VAL A 346 16.47 9.30 -5.77
C VAL A 346 17.46 8.12 -5.69
N HIS A 347 18.43 8.21 -4.78
CA HIS A 347 19.64 7.41 -4.78
C HIS A 347 19.96 6.80 -3.42
N THR A 348 20.98 5.95 -3.37
CA THR A 348 21.26 5.15 -2.17
C THR A 348 21.74 6.01 -1.01
N VAL A 349 22.65 6.98 -1.21
CA VAL A 349 23.16 7.80 -0.10
C VAL A 349 22.09 8.78 0.38
N VAL A 350 21.28 9.30 -0.55
CA VAL A 350 20.14 10.17 -0.24
C VAL A 350 19.09 9.48 0.63
N ILE A 351 18.70 8.24 0.30
CA ILE A 351 17.72 7.47 1.08
C ILE A 351 18.29 7.13 2.46
N ARG A 352 19.56 6.72 2.53
CA ARG A 352 20.25 6.48 3.81
C ARG A 352 20.29 7.72 4.70
N ALA A 353 20.57 8.90 4.12
CA ALA A 353 20.52 10.16 4.83
C ALA A 353 19.10 10.46 5.34
N ALA A 354 18.07 10.27 4.53
CA ALA A 354 16.69 10.47 4.96
C ALA A 354 16.30 9.54 6.12
N VAL A 355 16.61 8.24 6.00
CA VAL A 355 16.40 7.25 7.07
C VAL A 355 17.14 7.66 8.34
N GLY A 356 18.42 8.01 8.21
CA GLY A 356 19.27 8.35 9.35
C GLY A 356 18.84 9.64 10.05
N LEU A 357 18.43 10.67 9.30
CA LEU A 357 17.92 11.93 9.87
C LEU A 357 16.62 11.72 10.64
N VAL A 358 15.69 10.90 10.12
CA VAL A 358 14.41 10.60 10.78
C VAL A 358 14.60 9.67 11.98
N ALA A 359 15.47 8.67 11.86
CA ALA A 359 15.78 7.72 12.93
C ALA A 359 16.80 8.24 13.95
N ARG A 360 17.32 9.47 13.77
CA ARG A 360 18.35 10.09 14.63
C ARG A 360 19.64 9.28 14.71
N MET A 361 20.00 8.63 13.62
CA MET A 361 21.27 7.92 13.49
C MET A 361 22.38 8.93 13.19
N ALA A 362 23.50 8.83 13.91
CA ALA A 362 24.72 9.56 13.55
C ALA A 362 25.13 9.25 12.09
N PRO A 363 25.65 10.22 11.31
CA PRO A 363 25.92 10.01 9.88
C PRO A 363 26.82 8.82 9.57
N GLY A 364 27.81 8.54 10.42
CA GLY A 364 28.68 7.36 10.27
C GLY A 364 27.96 6.01 10.32
N HIS A 365 26.72 5.95 10.80
CA HIS A 365 25.92 4.71 10.82
C HIS A 365 24.98 4.57 9.63
N TRP A 366 24.85 5.58 8.77
CA TRP A 366 23.89 5.55 7.65
C TRP A 366 24.19 4.44 6.63
N SER A 367 25.47 4.10 6.44
CA SER A 367 25.91 3.03 5.54
C SER A 367 25.46 1.63 5.97
N ALA A 368 25.08 1.44 7.24
CA ALA A 368 24.57 0.17 7.75
C ALA A 368 23.18 -0.18 7.17
N VAL A 369 22.45 0.79 6.63
CA VAL A 369 21.15 0.56 6.00
C VAL A 369 21.35 0.16 4.54
N ARG A 370 20.91 -1.03 4.14
CA ARG A 370 20.95 -1.50 2.75
C ARG A 370 19.69 -1.05 2.00
N ILE A 371 19.87 -0.35 0.88
CA ILE A 371 18.77 0.12 0.01
C ILE A 371 18.95 -0.51 -1.38
N PRO A 372 18.25 -1.60 -1.74
CA PRO A 372 18.38 -2.24 -3.06
C PRO A 372 17.94 -1.33 -4.23
N PRO A 373 18.44 -1.53 -5.46
CA PRO A 373 17.92 -0.81 -6.65
C PRO A 373 16.42 -0.99 -6.81
N ALA A 374 15.72 0.06 -7.24
CA ALA A 374 14.26 0.07 -7.40
C ALA A 374 13.48 -0.38 -6.15
N SER A 375 14.05 -0.17 -4.95
CA SER A 375 13.35 -0.38 -3.69
C SER A 375 12.62 0.88 -3.24
N LEU A 376 11.57 0.70 -2.43
CA LEU A 376 10.83 1.76 -1.77
C LEU A 376 11.23 1.90 -0.30
N THR A 377 11.35 3.13 0.15
CA THR A 377 11.43 3.52 1.57
C THR A 377 10.37 4.58 1.80
N ILE A 378 9.54 4.43 2.83
CA ILE A 378 8.46 5.36 3.15
C ILE A 378 8.76 6.04 4.48
N VAL A 379 8.78 7.37 4.45
CA VAL A 379 8.98 8.22 5.63
C VAL A 379 7.82 9.19 5.77
N ARG A 380 7.37 9.47 6.99
CA ARG A 380 6.38 10.52 7.24
C ARG A 380 6.99 11.59 8.13
N LEU A 381 6.77 12.85 7.77
CA LEU A 381 7.44 13.99 8.36
C LEU A 381 6.42 15.02 8.82
N TRP A 382 6.63 15.55 10.02
CA TRP A 382 5.90 16.72 10.52
C TRP A 382 6.74 17.98 10.26
N PRO A 383 6.08 19.14 10.08
CA PRO A 383 6.78 20.40 9.82
C PRO A 383 7.61 20.89 11.01
N ASP A 384 7.21 20.50 12.22
CA ASP A 384 7.89 20.88 13.45
C ASP A 384 9.20 20.11 13.63
N LEU A 385 10.15 20.77 14.29
CA LEU A 385 11.36 20.14 14.82
C LEU A 385 11.16 19.83 16.30
N ASP A 386 11.88 18.85 16.80
CA ASP A 386 11.90 18.61 18.25
C ASP A 386 12.74 19.67 18.99
N ALA A 387 12.80 19.56 20.32
CA ALA A 387 13.54 20.49 21.18
C ALA A 387 15.04 20.59 20.83
N ASP A 388 15.61 19.55 20.21
CA ASP A 388 17.01 19.47 19.80
C ASP A 388 17.22 19.92 18.34
N GLY A 389 16.16 20.39 17.66
CA GLY A 389 16.20 20.85 16.27
C GLY A 389 16.22 19.73 15.23
N HIS A 390 15.83 18.51 15.60
CA HIS A 390 15.76 17.35 14.71
C HIS A 390 14.40 17.20 14.03
N LEU A 391 14.39 16.55 12.88
CA LEU A 391 13.17 16.19 12.17
C LEU A 391 12.28 15.31 13.04
N VAL A 392 11.00 15.66 13.10
CA VAL A 392 9.97 14.81 13.68
C VAL A 392 9.39 13.94 12.57
N GLY A 393 9.51 12.63 12.70
CA GLY A 393 9.01 11.69 11.70
C GLY A 393 8.97 10.25 12.15
N ASP A 394 8.41 9.39 11.30
CA ASP A 394 8.45 7.95 11.42
C ASP A 394 8.93 7.30 10.11
N LEU A 395 9.42 6.06 10.24
CA LEU A 395 9.82 5.20 9.13
C LEU A 395 8.77 4.09 9.01
N THR A 396 7.97 4.13 7.94
CA THR A 396 6.94 3.11 7.68
C THR A 396 7.55 1.90 6.98
N VAL A 397 8.48 2.14 6.05
CA VAL A 397 9.09 1.10 5.22
C VAL A 397 10.55 1.45 4.96
N VAL A 398 11.45 0.47 4.98
CA VAL A 398 12.85 0.66 4.61
C VAL A 398 13.28 -0.41 3.61
N GLY A 399 13.63 0.02 2.39
CA GLY A 399 14.29 -0.82 1.39
C GLY A 399 13.46 -1.97 0.82
N CYS A 400 12.12 -1.84 0.75
CA CYS A 400 11.23 -2.86 0.19
C CYS A 400 11.47 -3.02 -1.33
N PRO A 401 11.95 -4.17 -1.83
CA PRO A 401 12.24 -4.35 -3.25
C PRO A 401 10.98 -4.36 -4.12
N SER A 402 11.04 -3.76 -5.31
CA SER A 402 9.95 -3.82 -6.31
C SER A 402 9.74 -5.19 -6.95
N GLU A 403 10.60 -6.17 -6.69
CA GLU A 403 10.47 -7.54 -7.19
C GLU A 403 9.35 -8.33 -6.48
N LEU A 404 8.76 -7.76 -5.42
CA LEU A 404 7.59 -8.28 -4.73
C LEU A 404 6.25 -7.79 -5.33
N ALA A 405 6.31 -6.97 -6.39
CA ALA A 405 5.16 -6.25 -6.96
C ALA A 405 4.31 -7.08 -7.92
#